data_AF-A0A950SIV4-F1
#
_entry.id   AF-A0A950SIV4-F1
#
_cell.length_a   1.000
_cell.length_b   1.000
_cell.length_c   1.000
_cell.angle_alpha   90.00
_cell.angle_beta   90.00
_cell.angle_gamma   90.00
#
_symmetry.space_group_name_H-M   'P 1'
#
loop_
_entity.id
_entity.type
_entity.pdbx_description
1 polymer ?
#
loop_
_entity_poly.entity_id
_entity_poly.type
_entity_poly.pdbx_seq_one_letter_code
_entity_poly.pdbx_strand_id
1 'polypeptide(L)'
;MPELGKHLDVIPISEPPSDTRHPTPATRIYFLGNNPHHAWIYEEALRTPGVIVLHDLVLHHLIVEITLARGDVDGYVAALEANHGEVGAAWARGRAAGLHSEMGNFLMPASVAVANRSRAVIVHNRYAAERLQSFGVTAPIHVVPHPFEPQPSARGRRDAIRAQHGFAPHDRVIGLFGFLTSAKRADVVLAAFADARVRHETLRLLIVGEPAPNVDVDALRGDGITFTGYVPDEEFAAYFAAVDRLVNLRYPSAGETSGTLIRAFEAGKPVAVSDYAQFAEFPDDCVAKIPFGNREVETLADFFVRDLADPSAAQAAWLRENASMELTARGYLAALDDASRESHPAVTRTIPLFPKLDATLHGDAVVLRNGGDFTLRTRTYGEPGYRLMMLTFDGDTVIDDRWVELPRDLRPGDAAEVALPCKRGTLRLYHAIEGVPMIAPEPFAELETGKAKC
;
A
#
# COMPACT_ATOMS: atom_id res chain seq x y z
N MET A 1 -4.72 0.64 24.08
CA MET A 1 -3.54 -0.24 24.07
C MET A 1 -3.05 -0.48 25.49
N PRO A 2 -3.41 -1.61 26.13
CA PRO A 2 -3.01 -1.92 27.51
C PRO A 2 -1.50 -1.90 27.75
N GLU A 3 -0.70 -2.40 26.80
CA GLU A 3 0.76 -2.37 26.90
C GLU A 3 1.34 -0.96 27.01
N LEU A 4 0.80 0.01 26.26
CA LEU A 4 1.25 1.40 26.36
C LEU A 4 0.92 2.01 27.73
N GLY A 5 -0.22 1.61 28.32
CA GLY A 5 -0.64 2.02 29.66
C GLY A 5 0.26 1.52 30.80
N LYS A 6 1.16 0.56 30.53
CA LYS A 6 2.20 0.14 31.49
C LYS A 6 3.34 1.16 31.60
N HIS A 7 3.46 2.06 30.62
CA HIS A 7 4.57 3.01 30.52
C HIS A 7 4.12 4.47 30.63
N LEU A 8 2.88 4.78 30.22
CA LEU A 8 2.32 6.13 30.18
C LEU A 8 0.92 6.16 30.79
N ASP A 9 0.53 7.32 31.32
CA ASP A 9 -0.88 7.59 31.62
C ASP A 9 -1.62 7.91 30.32
N VAL A 10 -2.48 6.99 29.86
CA VAL A 10 -3.13 7.07 28.55
C VAL A 10 -4.61 7.40 28.73
N ILE A 11 -5.03 8.53 28.16
CA ILE A 11 -6.42 8.96 28.13
C ILE A 11 -6.99 8.67 26.73
N PRO A 12 -7.84 7.64 26.56
CA PRO A 12 -8.50 7.39 25.28
C PRO A 12 -9.56 8.45 25.00
N ILE A 13 -9.59 8.95 23.77
CA ILE A 13 -10.61 9.89 23.28
C ILE A 13 -11.23 9.27 22.04
N SER A 14 -12.51 8.91 22.12
CA SER A 14 -13.26 8.26 21.03
C SER A 14 -14.34 9.13 20.41
N GLU A 15 -14.61 10.29 21.00
CA GLU A 15 -15.63 11.23 20.52
C GLU A 15 -15.05 12.65 20.42
N PRO A 16 -15.58 13.50 19.53
CA PRO A 16 -15.17 14.89 19.44
C PRO A 16 -15.31 15.58 20.82
N PRO A 17 -14.32 16.35 21.28
CA PRO A 17 -14.41 17.02 22.57
C PRO A 17 -15.60 18.00 22.60
N SER A 18 -16.63 17.70 23.40
CA SER A 18 -17.72 18.63 23.68
C SER A 18 -17.23 19.65 24.72
N ASP A 19 -16.57 20.69 24.23
CA ASP A 19 -16.18 21.92 24.94
C ASP A 19 -15.67 21.74 26.40
N THR A 20 -14.34 21.76 26.58
CA THR A 20 -13.60 22.16 27.81
C THR A 20 -13.60 21.30 29.08
N ARG A 21 -13.38 19.96 29.03
CA ARG A 21 -13.04 19.20 30.28
C ARG A 21 -11.94 18.16 30.23
N HIS A 22 -11.27 17.94 29.10
CA HIS A 22 -10.13 17.04 29.09
C HIS A 22 -8.85 17.82 29.43
N PRO A 23 -8.04 17.37 30.42
CA PRO A 23 -6.73 17.98 30.64
C PRO A 23 -5.97 17.97 29.32
N THR A 24 -5.37 19.10 28.95
CA THR A 24 -4.61 19.20 27.70
C THR A 24 -3.37 18.30 27.84
N PRO A 25 -3.32 17.13 27.19
CA PRO A 25 -2.20 16.23 27.39
C PRO A 25 -0.94 16.82 26.74
N ALA A 26 0.23 16.52 27.31
CA ALA A 26 1.52 17.00 26.83
C ALA A 26 1.83 16.56 25.38
N THR A 27 1.32 15.39 24.98
CA THR A 27 1.44 14.84 23.62
C THR A 27 0.15 14.13 23.22
N ARG A 28 -0.23 14.21 21.95
CA ARG A 28 -1.41 13.57 21.36
C ARG A 28 -0.99 12.53 20.33
N ILE A 29 -1.72 11.40 20.28
CA ILE A 29 -1.59 10.37 19.26
C ILE A 29 -2.91 10.29 18.50
N TYR A 30 -2.87 10.49 17.19
CA TYR A 30 -4.03 10.50 16.32
C TYR A 30 -4.05 9.25 15.45
N PHE A 31 -5.06 8.41 15.60
CA PHE A 31 -5.26 7.25 14.74
C PHE A 31 -6.09 7.68 13.53
N LEU A 32 -5.49 7.67 12.35
CA LEU A 32 -6.11 8.14 11.11
C LEU A 32 -6.31 6.96 10.16
N GLY A 33 -7.56 6.82 9.72
CA GLY A 33 -7.99 5.86 8.72
C GLY A 33 -8.81 6.55 7.64
N ASN A 34 -8.95 5.91 6.48
CA ASN A 34 -9.66 6.44 5.34
C ASN A 34 -11.19 6.27 5.45
N ASN A 35 -11.79 6.81 6.51
CA ASN A 35 -13.22 6.70 6.81
C ASN A 35 -13.75 7.99 7.45
N PRO A 36 -14.97 8.47 7.12
CA PRO A 36 -15.57 9.67 7.69
C PRO A 36 -15.61 9.74 9.24
N HIS A 37 -15.59 8.61 9.95
CA HIS A 37 -15.47 8.59 11.42
C HIS A 37 -14.17 9.24 11.95
N HIS A 38 -13.15 9.36 11.10
CA HIS A 38 -11.88 10.01 11.43
C HIS A 38 -11.85 11.52 11.09
N ALA A 39 -12.94 12.10 10.58
CA ALA A 39 -13.00 13.51 10.17
C ALA A 39 -12.52 14.48 11.27
N TRP A 40 -13.11 14.38 12.45
CA TRP A 40 -12.75 15.23 13.59
C TRP A 40 -11.32 14.96 14.09
N ILE A 41 -10.83 13.73 13.97
CA ILE A 41 -9.45 13.36 14.34
C ILE A 41 -8.46 14.00 13.37
N TYR A 42 -8.76 13.98 12.07
CA TYR A 42 -7.96 14.61 11.01
C TYR A 42 -7.91 16.14 11.19
N GLU A 43 -9.06 16.77 11.43
CA GLU A 43 -9.15 18.21 11.70
C GLU A 43 -8.37 18.59 12.96
N GLU A 44 -8.46 17.79 14.02
CA GLU A 44 -7.71 18.02 15.26
C GLU A 44 -6.21 17.82 15.08
N ALA A 45 -5.77 16.81 14.33
CA ALA A 45 -4.36 16.55 14.03
C ALA A 45 -3.73 17.69 13.23
N LEU A 46 -4.50 18.29 12.31
CA LEU A 46 -4.09 19.52 11.64
C LEU A 46 -4.02 20.67 12.66
N ARG A 47 -5.08 20.93 13.41
CA ARG A 47 -5.15 22.09 14.32
C ARG A 47 -4.07 22.06 15.41
N THR A 48 -3.82 20.88 15.97
CA THR A 48 -2.89 20.69 17.09
C THR A 48 -1.89 19.57 16.77
N PRO A 49 -0.69 19.90 16.25
CA PRO A 49 0.31 18.90 15.89
C PRO A 49 0.64 17.89 16.99
N GLY A 50 0.58 16.60 16.66
CA GLY A 50 0.93 15.47 17.53
C GLY A 50 1.61 14.37 16.74
N VAL A 51 1.62 13.15 17.29
CA VAL A 51 2.02 11.95 16.55
C VAL A 51 0.79 11.43 15.82
N ILE A 52 0.90 11.14 14.52
CA ILE A 52 -0.18 10.44 13.79
C ILE A 52 0.20 8.99 13.60
N VAL A 53 -0.79 8.11 13.62
CA VAL A 53 -0.71 6.71 13.20
C VAL A 53 -1.54 6.62 11.92
N LEU A 54 -0.88 6.42 10.78
CA LEU A 54 -1.53 6.20 9.50
C LEU A 54 -1.72 4.70 9.32
N HIS A 55 -2.98 4.24 9.43
CA HIS A 55 -3.32 2.84 9.13
C HIS A 55 -3.19 2.53 7.65
N ASP A 56 -3.54 3.51 6.82
CA ASP A 56 -3.43 3.50 5.37
C ASP A 56 -2.86 4.86 4.92
N LEU A 57 -2.11 4.88 3.82
CA LEU A 57 -1.59 6.13 3.24
C LEU A 57 -2.66 6.95 2.54
N VAL A 58 -3.71 6.31 2.01
CA VAL A 58 -4.69 6.95 1.15
C VAL A 58 -5.87 7.45 2.00
N LEU A 59 -5.88 8.71 2.38
CA LEU A 59 -6.98 9.42 3.05
C LEU A 59 -7.94 10.12 2.07
N HIS A 60 -7.83 9.84 0.77
CA HIS A 60 -8.57 10.57 -0.27
C HIS A 60 -10.09 10.46 -0.09
N HIS A 61 -10.61 9.29 0.30
CA HIS A 61 -12.06 9.12 0.49
C HIS A 61 -12.54 9.91 1.70
N LEU A 62 -11.77 9.93 2.80
CA LEU A 62 -12.02 10.84 3.92
C LEU A 62 -12.09 12.30 3.45
N ILE A 63 -11.12 12.75 2.65
CA ILE A 63 -11.12 14.13 2.12
C ILE A 63 -12.36 14.41 1.27
N VAL A 64 -12.75 13.49 0.37
CA VAL A 64 -13.97 13.61 -0.42
C VAL A 64 -15.22 13.73 0.46
N GLU A 65 -15.33 12.91 1.50
CA GLU A 65 -16.47 12.92 2.43
C GLU A 65 -16.60 14.21 3.24
N ILE A 66 -15.48 14.80 3.67
CA ILE A 66 -15.50 16.04 4.46
C ILE A 66 -15.57 17.31 3.60
N THR A 67 -15.34 17.22 2.28
CA THR A 67 -15.35 18.36 1.35
C THR A 67 -16.40 18.19 0.24
N LEU A 68 -16.04 17.47 -0.83
CA LEU A 68 -16.83 17.35 -2.06
C LEU A 68 -18.24 16.81 -1.81
N ALA A 69 -18.41 15.82 -0.93
CA ALA A 69 -19.72 15.27 -0.55
C ALA A 69 -20.62 16.30 0.17
N ARG A 70 -20.04 17.37 0.72
CA ARG A 70 -20.72 18.51 1.36
C ARG A 70 -20.88 19.71 0.42
N GLY A 71 -20.48 19.59 -0.84
CA GLY A 71 -20.51 20.67 -1.83
C GLY A 71 -19.33 21.65 -1.74
N ASP A 72 -18.32 21.36 -0.92
CA ASP A 72 -17.14 22.21 -0.75
C ASP A 72 -16.05 21.86 -1.78
N VAL A 73 -16.23 22.33 -3.02
CA VAL A 73 -15.27 22.10 -4.11
C VAL A 73 -13.95 22.84 -3.85
N ASP A 74 -14.01 24.06 -3.32
CA ASP A 74 -12.81 24.87 -3.06
C ASP A 74 -11.95 24.25 -1.96
N GLY A 75 -12.58 23.74 -0.88
CA GLY A 75 -11.89 22.98 0.15
C GLY A 75 -11.29 21.68 -0.36
N TYR A 76 -11.97 20.97 -1.26
CA TYR A 76 -11.42 19.78 -1.91
C TYR A 76 -10.17 20.10 -2.74
N VAL A 77 -10.23 21.16 -3.55
CA VAL A 77 -9.09 21.62 -4.36
C VAL A 77 -7.93 22.04 -3.46
N ALA A 78 -8.19 22.85 -2.43
CA ALA A 78 -7.17 23.30 -1.48
C ALA A 78 -6.52 22.12 -0.72
N ALA A 79 -7.30 21.11 -0.35
CA ALA A 79 -6.78 19.92 0.32
C ALA A 79 -5.82 19.14 -0.58
N LEU A 80 -6.18 18.92 -1.86
CA LEU A 80 -5.32 18.19 -2.79
C LEU A 80 -4.11 19.02 -3.22
N GLU A 81 -4.25 20.34 -3.32
CA GLU A 81 -3.14 21.26 -3.53
C GLU A 81 -2.12 21.21 -2.37
N ALA A 82 -2.60 21.22 -1.13
CA ALA A 82 -1.73 21.11 0.04
C ALA A 82 -0.95 19.78 0.10
N ASN A 83 -1.49 18.72 -0.52
CA ASN A 83 -0.86 17.41 -0.55
C ASN A 83 0.06 17.19 -1.77
N HIS A 84 -0.28 17.76 -2.93
CA HIS A 84 0.35 17.41 -4.21
C HIS A 84 0.64 18.62 -5.12
N GLY A 85 0.56 19.84 -4.59
CA GLY A 85 0.78 21.09 -5.33
C GLY A 85 -0.26 21.33 -6.44
N GLU A 86 0.12 22.11 -7.45
CA GLU A 86 -0.77 22.47 -8.57
C GLU A 86 -1.33 21.25 -9.31
N VAL A 87 -0.58 20.15 -9.38
CA VAL A 87 -1.05 18.89 -9.97
C VAL A 87 -2.23 18.31 -9.18
N GLY A 88 -2.16 18.34 -7.85
CA GLY A 88 -3.27 17.97 -6.98
C GLY A 88 -4.49 18.86 -7.19
N ALA A 89 -4.27 20.17 -7.27
CA ALA A 89 -5.34 21.14 -7.50
C ALA A 89 -6.04 20.90 -8.85
N ALA A 90 -5.26 20.70 -9.92
CA ALA A 90 -5.78 20.40 -11.25
C ALA A 90 -6.58 19.09 -11.27
N TRP A 91 -6.07 18.05 -10.60
CA TRP A 91 -6.78 16.78 -10.50
C TRP A 91 -8.10 16.90 -9.74
N ALA A 92 -8.10 17.65 -8.63
CA ALA A 92 -9.30 17.88 -7.84
C ALA A 92 -10.39 18.61 -8.64
N ARG A 93 -10.02 19.62 -9.45
CA ARG A 93 -10.95 20.31 -10.36
C ARG A 93 -11.53 19.35 -11.40
N GLY A 94 -10.71 18.47 -11.97
CA GLY A 94 -11.15 17.43 -12.91
C GLY A 94 -12.18 16.48 -12.29
N ARG A 95 -11.88 15.95 -11.10
CA ARG A 95 -12.83 15.10 -10.36
C ARG A 95 -14.14 15.83 -10.07
N ALA A 96 -14.08 17.07 -9.59
CA ALA A 96 -15.27 17.87 -9.30
C ALA A 96 -16.13 18.11 -10.56
N ALA A 97 -15.52 18.12 -11.74
CA ALA A 97 -16.20 18.18 -13.04
C ALA A 97 -16.66 16.80 -13.57
N GLY A 98 -16.56 15.73 -12.78
CA GLY A 98 -16.99 14.37 -13.14
C GLY A 98 -15.90 13.50 -13.79
N LEU A 99 -14.66 13.97 -13.90
CA LEU A 99 -13.54 13.18 -14.43
C LEU A 99 -12.86 12.42 -13.31
N HIS A 100 -13.38 11.24 -12.96
CA HIS A 100 -12.78 10.43 -11.89
C HIS A 100 -12.82 8.93 -12.16
N SER A 101 -11.90 8.24 -11.50
CA SER A 101 -11.86 6.79 -11.40
C SER A 101 -11.47 6.40 -9.98
N GLU A 102 -11.79 5.17 -9.58
CA GLU A 102 -11.37 4.64 -8.29
C GLU A 102 -9.85 4.65 -8.14
N MET A 103 -9.11 4.29 -9.21
CA MET A 103 -7.65 4.34 -9.22
C MET A 103 -7.10 5.73 -8.90
N GLY A 104 -7.77 6.79 -9.37
CA GLY A 104 -7.39 8.17 -9.10
C GLY A 104 -7.36 8.53 -7.61
N ASN A 105 -8.15 7.85 -6.77
CA ASN A 105 -8.12 8.05 -5.31
C ASN A 105 -6.79 7.59 -4.71
N PHE A 106 -6.23 6.49 -5.22
CA PHE A 106 -5.02 5.86 -4.70
C PHE A 106 -3.74 6.55 -5.19
N LEU A 107 -3.80 7.22 -6.35
CA LEU A 107 -2.69 8.02 -6.87
C LEU A 107 -2.49 9.33 -6.12
N MET A 108 -3.52 9.83 -5.43
CA MET A 108 -3.47 11.05 -4.63
C MET A 108 -3.81 10.76 -3.17
N PRO A 109 -2.88 10.19 -2.38
CA PRO A 109 -3.15 9.67 -1.05
C PRO A 109 -3.65 10.69 -0.02
N ALA A 110 -3.53 12.00 -0.27
CA ALA A 110 -4.08 13.05 0.59
C ALA A 110 -3.67 12.99 2.09
N SER A 111 -2.58 12.29 2.41
CA SER A 111 -2.01 12.16 3.77
C SER A 111 -0.75 13.02 3.99
N VAL A 112 -0.15 13.53 2.91
CA VAL A 112 1.10 14.30 2.93
C VAL A 112 0.99 15.54 3.81
N ALA A 113 -0.10 16.30 3.68
CA ALA A 113 -0.30 17.56 4.41
C ALA A 113 -0.40 17.33 5.92
N VAL A 114 -1.20 16.35 6.36
CA VAL A 114 -1.32 16.01 7.79
C VAL A 114 -0.05 15.36 8.33
N ALA A 115 0.64 14.55 7.53
CA ALA A 115 1.92 13.95 7.90
C ALA A 115 3.00 15.02 8.13
N ASN A 116 3.15 15.98 7.22
CA ASN A 116 4.12 17.07 7.36
C ASN A 116 3.78 18.06 8.48
N ARG A 117 2.51 18.15 8.86
CA ARG A 117 2.08 18.95 10.01
C ARG A 117 2.26 18.23 11.35
N SER A 118 2.52 16.92 11.32
CA SER A 118 2.67 16.10 12.52
C SER A 118 4.08 16.18 13.10
N ARG A 119 4.22 15.92 14.40
CA ARG A 119 5.52 15.86 15.10
C ARG A 119 6.28 14.58 14.77
N ALA A 120 5.55 13.49 14.53
CA ALA A 120 6.07 12.23 14.01
C ALA A 120 4.91 11.45 13.35
N VAL A 121 5.25 10.52 12.48
CA VAL A 121 4.32 9.66 11.76
C VAL A 121 4.65 8.21 12.07
N ILE A 122 3.66 7.43 12.47
CA ILE A 122 3.76 5.99 12.62
C ILE A 122 3.04 5.34 11.43
N VAL A 123 3.72 4.40 10.78
CA VAL A 123 3.16 3.49 9.78
C VAL A 123 3.50 2.04 10.13
N HIS A 124 2.87 1.08 9.49
CA HIS A 124 2.99 -0.34 9.88
C HIS A 124 3.83 -1.22 8.95
N ASN A 125 4.36 -0.66 7.86
CA ASN A 125 5.18 -1.36 6.89
C ASN A 125 6.19 -0.41 6.23
N ARG A 126 7.23 -0.96 5.59
CA ARG A 126 8.32 -0.14 5.02
C ARG A 126 7.86 0.58 3.76
N TYR A 127 7.05 -0.07 2.92
CA TYR A 127 6.47 0.51 1.72
C TYR A 127 5.74 1.81 2.03
N ALA A 128 4.90 1.83 3.07
CA ALA A 128 4.20 3.03 3.51
C ALA A 128 5.15 4.17 3.90
N ALA A 129 6.23 3.85 4.63
CA ALA A 129 7.24 4.84 5.00
C ALA A 129 7.98 5.38 3.77
N GLU A 130 8.47 4.51 2.89
CA GLU A 130 9.18 4.89 1.67
C GLU A 130 8.28 5.71 0.73
N ARG A 131 6.99 5.36 0.62
CA ARG A 131 6.00 6.11 -0.16
C ARG A 131 5.76 7.50 0.41
N LEU A 132 5.54 7.64 1.73
CA LEU A 132 5.42 8.96 2.36
C LEU A 132 6.66 9.83 2.13
N GLN A 133 7.85 9.26 2.26
CA GLN A 133 9.11 9.95 1.96
C GLN A 133 9.17 10.40 0.49
N SER A 134 8.77 9.53 -0.44
CA SER A 134 8.71 9.87 -1.87
C SER A 134 7.72 11.00 -2.18
N PHE A 135 6.68 11.14 -1.36
CA PHE A 135 5.73 12.25 -1.41
C PHE A 135 6.20 13.50 -0.65
N GLY A 136 7.46 13.57 -0.24
CA GLY A 136 8.01 14.75 0.43
C GLY A 136 7.58 14.91 1.88
N VAL A 137 7.23 13.82 2.57
CA VAL A 137 7.04 13.85 4.02
C VAL A 137 8.40 13.97 4.72
N THR A 138 8.59 15.06 5.46
CA THR A 138 9.83 15.37 6.19
C THR A 138 9.72 15.12 7.69
N ALA A 139 8.51 14.93 8.22
CA ALA A 139 8.32 14.54 9.61
C ALA A 139 9.02 13.19 9.89
N PRO A 140 9.54 12.94 11.11
CA PRO A 140 10.08 11.64 11.48
C PRO A 140 9.07 10.52 11.24
N ILE A 141 9.44 9.49 10.49
CA ILE A 141 8.58 8.34 10.19
C ILE A 141 9.11 7.11 10.92
N HIS A 142 8.25 6.48 11.72
CA HIS A 142 8.53 5.26 12.47
C HIS A 142 7.72 4.10 11.86
N VAL A 143 8.42 3.07 11.39
CA VAL A 143 7.79 1.81 11.02
C VAL A 143 7.59 1.00 12.29
N VAL A 144 6.36 0.94 12.78
CA VAL A 144 5.99 0.22 13.99
C VAL A 144 5.11 -0.97 13.62
N PRO A 145 5.42 -2.20 14.07
CA PRO A 145 4.63 -3.35 13.67
C PRO A 145 3.17 -3.24 14.13
N HIS A 146 2.25 -3.67 13.27
CA HIS A 146 0.82 -3.66 13.58
C HIS A 146 0.53 -4.65 14.72
N PRO A 147 -0.21 -4.24 15.76
CA PRO A 147 -0.45 -5.08 16.93
C PRO A 147 -1.27 -6.33 16.59
N PHE A 148 -0.96 -7.42 17.29
CA PHE A 148 -1.70 -8.68 17.24
C PHE A 148 -1.89 -9.25 18.65
N GLU A 149 -3.12 -9.70 18.93
CA GLU A 149 -3.47 -10.41 20.17
C GLU A 149 -3.89 -11.85 19.83
N PRO A 150 -3.16 -12.87 20.32
CA PRO A 150 -3.45 -14.28 20.05
C PRO A 150 -4.82 -14.74 20.57
N GLN A 151 -5.51 -15.59 19.80
CA GLN A 151 -6.77 -16.25 20.18
C GLN A 151 -6.67 -17.79 19.99
N PRO A 152 -5.80 -18.49 20.74
CA PRO A 152 -5.47 -19.90 20.49
C PRO A 152 -6.65 -20.86 20.68
N SER A 153 -7.64 -20.49 21.51
CA SER A 153 -8.85 -21.28 21.75
C SER A 153 -9.71 -21.46 20.49
N ALA A 154 -9.56 -20.59 19.48
CA ALA A 154 -10.33 -20.64 18.25
C ALA A 154 -10.09 -21.91 17.42
N ARG A 155 -8.92 -22.55 17.55
CA ARG A 155 -8.59 -23.79 16.83
C ARG A 155 -9.58 -24.92 17.10
N GLY A 156 -10.07 -25.02 18.35
CA GLY A 156 -11.06 -26.03 18.75
C GLY A 156 -12.45 -25.83 18.14
N ARG A 157 -12.73 -24.69 17.52
CA ARG A 157 -14.02 -24.37 16.90
C ARG A 157 -14.11 -24.72 15.41
N ARG A 158 -13.03 -25.22 14.80
CA ARG A 158 -12.95 -25.56 13.36
C ARG A 158 -14.17 -26.36 12.89
N ASP A 159 -14.42 -27.51 13.52
CA ASP A 159 -15.44 -28.45 13.03
C ASP A 159 -16.86 -27.90 13.25
N ALA A 160 -17.08 -27.11 14.30
CA ALA A 160 -18.34 -26.43 14.55
C ALA A 160 -18.66 -25.41 13.45
N ILE A 161 -17.69 -24.58 13.05
CA ILE A 161 -17.87 -23.61 11.95
C ILE A 161 -18.07 -24.33 10.62
N ARG A 162 -17.33 -25.42 10.34
CA ARG A 162 -17.53 -26.21 9.12
C ARG A 162 -18.92 -26.83 9.05
N ALA A 163 -19.42 -27.38 10.16
CA ALA A 163 -20.77 -27.92 10.25
C ALA A 163 -21.84 -26.84 10.06
N GLN A 164 -21.66 -25.67 10.67
CA GLN A 164 -22.57 -24.52 10.53
C GLN A 164 -22.78 -24.10 9.07
N HIS A 165 -21.72 -24.17 8.26
CA HIS A 165 -21.75 -23.79 6.83
C HIS A 165 -21.91 -24.98 5.88
N GLY A 166 -22.21 -26.18 6.40
CA GLY A 166 -22.47 -27.38 5.60
C GLY A 166 -21.25 -27.96 4.88
N PHE A 167 -20.03 -27.63 5.32
CA PHE A 167 -18.80 -28.17 4.72
C PHE A 167 -18.52 -29.59 5.20
N ALA A 168 -18.30 -30.49 4.25
CA ALA A 168 -17.94 -31.87 4.55
C ALA A 168 -16.49 -31.96 5.10
N PRO A 169 -16.14 -33.04 5.83
CA PRO A 169 -14.78 -33.23 6.33
C PRO A 169 -13.70 -33.26 5.24
N HIS A 170 -14.06 -33.70 4.03
CA HIS A 170 -13.16 -33.82 2.88
C HIS A 170 -13.17 -32.60 1.95
N ASP A 171 -14.05 -31.62 2.21
CA ASP A 171 -14.06 -30.38 1.44
C ASP A 171 -12.75 -29.60 1.66
N ARG A 172 -12.25 -28.94 0.61
CA ARG A 172 -11.16 -27.99 0.74
C ARG A 172 -11.73 -26.58 0.72
N VAL A 173 -11.64 -25.87 1.84
CA VAL A 173 -12.28 -24.56 2.02
C VAL A 173 -11.25 -23.45 1.83
N ILE A 174 -11.47 -22.59 0.84
CA ILE A 174 -10.69 -21.37 0.61
C ILE A 174 -11.39 -20.21 1.32
N GLY A 175 -10.66 -19.40 2.08
CA GLY A 175 -11.21 -18.28 2.83
C GLY A 175 -10.80 -16.92 2.29
N LEU A 176 -11.78 -16.03 2.09
CA LEU A 176 -11.57 -14.60 1.79
C LEU A 176 -12.17 -13.77 2.93
N PHE A 177 -11.37 -12.92 3.59
CA PHE A 177 -11.73 -12.34 4.88
C PHE A 177 -11.74 -10.80 4.93
N GLY A 178 -12.68 -10.28 5.73
CA GLY A 178 -12.89 -8.89 6.14
C GLY A 178 -13.85 -8.13 5.22
N PHE A 179 -14.10 -6.84 5.50
CA PHE A 179 -14.96 -5.97 4.68
C PHE A 179 -14.67 -6.07 3.17
N LEU A 180 -15.64 -6.53 2.39
CA LEU A 180 -15.46 -6.96 1.01
C LEU A 180 -15.62 -5.75 0.07
N THR A 181 -14.48 -5.14 -0.26
CA THR A 181 -14.38 -4.05 -1.24
C THR A 181 -13.88 -4.56 -2.58
N SER A 182 -14.05 -3.76 -3.64
CA SER A 182 -13.44 -4.03 -4.96
C SER A 182 -11.93 -4.27 -4.86
N ALA A 183 -11.24 -3.52 -3.98
CA ALA A 183 -9.82 -3.65 -3.76
C ALA A 183 -9.40 -5.05 -3.29
N LYS A 184 -10.30 -5.85 -2.69
CA LYS A 184 -10.02 -7.24 -2.28
C LYS A 184 -10.03 -8.27 -3.41
N ARG A 185 -10.27 -7.83 -4.64
CA ARG A 185 -10.06 -8.66 -5.84
C ARG A 185 -10.91 -9.92 -5.86
N ALA A 186 -12.14 -9.82 -5.33
CA ALA A 186 -13.05 -10.95 -5.26
C ALA A 186 -13.39 -11.50 -6.66
N ASP A 187 -13.40 -10.64 -7.68
CA ASP A 187 -13.49 -11.01 -9.10
C ASP A 187 -12.40 -12.01 -9.51
N VAL A 188 -11.13 -11.74 -9.17
CA VAL A 188 -10.01 -12.65 -9.43
C VAL A 188 -10.13 -13.95 -8.63
N VAL A 189 -10.52 -13.84 -7.36
CA VAL A 189 -10.71 -15.02 -6.49
C VAL A 189 -11.80 -15.93 -7.03
N LEU A 190 -12.92 -15.36 -7.47
CA LEU A 190 -14.06 -16.11 -8.02
C LEU A 190 -13.72 -16.75 -9.37
N ALA A 191 -13.01 -16.03 -10.25
CA ALA A 191 -12.54 -16.59 -11.52
C ALA A 191 -11.60 -17.78 -11.30
N ALA A 192 -10.64 -17.65 -10.38
CA ALA A 192 -9.71 -18.74 -10.03
C ALA A 192 -10.44 -19.92 -9.34
N PHE A 193 -11.44 -19.63 -8.51
CA PHE A 193 -12.24 -20.64 -7.84
C PHE A 193 -13.05 -21.43 -8.86
N ALA A 194 -13.70 -20.76 -9.80
CA ALA A 194 -14.45 -21.39 -10.87
C ALA A 194 -13.55 -22.31 -11.72
N ASP A 195 -12.37 -21.84 -12.13
CA ASP A 195 -11.42 -22.65 -12.91
C ASP A 195 -10.93 -23.90 -12.14
N ALA A 196 -10.54 -23.73 -10.87
CA ALA A 196 -10.10 -24.84 -10.04
C ALA A 196 -11.21 -25.85 -9.78
N ARG A 197 -12.44 -25.37 -9.56
CA ARG A 197 -13.59 -26.21 -9.19
C ARG A 197 -14.07 -27.12 -10.30
N VAL A 198 -13.86 -26.78 -11.57
CA VAL A 198 -14.11 -27.67 -12.72
C VAL A 198 -13.41 -29.02 -12.56
N ARG A 199 -12.23 -29.02 -11.91
CA ARG A 199 -11.41 -30.23 -11.68
C ARG A 199 -11.49 -30.77 -10.26
N HIS A 200 -12.07 -29.99 -9.34
CA HIS A 200 -12.09 -30.27 -7.90
C HIS A 200 -13.45 -29.91 -7.29
N GLU A 201 -14.44 -30.79 -7.44
CA GLU A 201 -15.82 -30.56 -7.00
C GLU A 201 -15.97 -30.37 -5.47
N THR A 202 -14.99 -30.81 -4.68
CA THR A 202 -14.94 -30.66 -3.22
C THR A 202 -14.36 -29.31 -2.76
N LEU A 203 -13.96 -28.45 -3.71
CA LEU A 203 -13.50 -27.10 -3.41
C LEU A 203 -14.70 -26.23 -2.98
N ARG A 204 -14.49 -25.45 -1.91
CA ARG A 204 -15.46 -24.51 -1.35
C ARG A 204 -14.80 -23.15 -1.19
N LEU A 205 -15.57 -22.08 -1.35
CA LEU A 205 -15.14 -20.71 -1.09
C LEU A 205 -16.00 -20.12 0.01
N LEU A 206 -15.38 -19.72 1.11
CA LEU A 206 -16.01 -19.05 2.24
C LEU A 206 -15.58 -17.59 2.26
N ILE A 207 -16.53 -16.69 2.04
CA ILE A 207 -16.32 -15.24 2.04
C ILE A 207 -16.88 -14.68 3.34
N VAL A 208 -15.97 -14.23 4.20
CA VAL A 208 -16.24 -13.79 5.58
C VAL A 208 -16.08 -12.28 5.68
N GLY A 209 -17.19 -11.55 5.81
CA GLY A 209 -17.19 -10.10 5.91
C GLY A 209 -18.38 -9.46 5.21
N GLU A 210 -18.72 -8.25 5.66
CA GLU A 210 -19.78 -7.47 5.05
C GLU A 210 -19.33 -6.92 3.67
N PRO A 211 -20.19 -6.98 2.62
CA PRO A 211 -19.91 -6.34 1.34
C PRO A 211 -19.98 -4.83 1.43
N ALA A 212 -19.09 -4.15 0.70
CA ALA A 212 -19.26 -2.73 0.46
C ALA A 212 -20.55 -2.48 -0.35
N PRO A 213 -21.20 -1.31 -0.20
CA PRO A 213 -22.47 -1.03 -0.88
C PRO A 213 -22.46 -1.17 -2.41
N ASN A 214 -21.29 -1.05 -3.03
CA ASN A 214 -21.08 -1.18 -4.46
C ASN A 214 -20.73 -2.60 -4.93
N VAL A 215 -20.73 -3.59 -4.03
CA VAL A 215 -20.48 -5.00 -4.35
C VAL A 215 -21.81 -5.74 -4.43
N ASP A 216 -22.19 -6.17 -5.63
CA ASP A 216 -23.38 -6.99 -5.87
C ASP A 216 -23.11 -8.45 -5.47
N VAL A 217 -23.45 -8.82 -4.24
CA VAL A 217 -23.26 -10.18 -3.73
C VAL A 217 -24.06 -11.21 -4.51
N ASP A 218 -25.26 -10.86 -4.99
CA ASP A 218 -26.12 -11.81 -5.71
C ASP A 218 -25.49 -12.21 -7.05
N ALA A 219 -24.82 -11.27 -7.73
CA ALA A 219 -24.03 -11.56 -8.93
C ALA A 219 -22.79 -12.45 -8.66
N LEU A 220 -22.29 -12.46 -7.42
CA LEU A 220 -21.11 -13.25 -7.02
C LEU A 220 -21.49 -14.62 -6.41
N ARG A 221 -22.77 -14.88 -6.18
CA ARG A 221 -23.24 -16.18 -5.69
C ARG A 221 -23.06 -17.24 -6.76
N GLY A 222 -22.77 -18.45 -6.30
CA GLY A 222 -22.62 -19.61 -7.16
C GLY A 222 -22.49 -20.86 -6.32
N ASP A 223 -22.54 -22.01 -7.00
CA ASP A 223 -22.34 -23.28 -6.33
C ASP A 223 -20.97 -23.34 -5.62
N GLY A 224 -20.94 -23.91 -4.42
CA GLY A 224 -19.75 -23.99 -3.58
C GLY A 224 -19.25 -22.68 -2.97
N ILE A 225 -19.97 -21.56 -3.13
CA ILE A 225 -19.61 -20.24 -2.57
C ILE A 225 -20.56 -19.89 -1.43
N THR A 226 -20.00 -19.62 -0.25
CA THR A 226 -20.76 -19.22 0.95
C THR A 226 -20.35 -17.82 1.39
N PHE A 227 -21.32 -16.92 1.52
CA PHE A 227 -21.14 -15.59 2.11
C PHE A 227 -21.70 -15.59 3.52
N THR A 228 -20.91 -15.15 4.51
CA THR A 228 -21.37 -15.07 5.90
C THR A 228 -22.03 -13.74 6.25
N GLY A 229 -21.73 -12.68 5.49
CA GLY A 229 -21.96 -11.30 5.93
C GLY A 229 -21.02 -10.91 7.07
N TYR A 230 -21.42 -9.91 7.87
CA TYR A 230 -20.65 -9.46 9.03
C TYR A 230 -20.47 -10.59 10.06
N VAL A 231 -19.23 -10.77 10.52
CA VAL A 231 -18.88 -11.70 11.60
C VAL A 231 -18.17 -10.90 12.70
N PRO A 232 -18.61 -11.01 13.97
CA PRO A 232 -17.97 -10.33 15.09
C PRO A 232 -16.49 -10.69 15.25
N ASP A 233 -15.69 -9.77 15.79
CA ASP A 233 -14.24 -9.92 15.90
C ASP A 233 -13.81 -11.10 16.76
N GLU A 234 -14.57 -11.42 17.81
CA GLU A 234 -14.38 -12.57 18.70
C GLU A 234 -14.65 -13.93 18.02
N GLU A 235 -15.38 -13.94 16.91
CA GLU A 235 -15.65 -15.14 16.13
C GLU A 235 -14.65 -15.34 14.99
N PHE A 236 -14.05 -14.26 14.51
CA PHE A 236 -13.21 -14.23 13.32
C PHE A 236 -12.08 -15.27 13.34
N ALA A 237 -11.44 -15.47 14.50
CA ALA A 237 -10.37 -16.46 14.67
C ALA A 237 -10.84 -17.90 14.41
N ALA A 238 -12.09 -18.24 14.73
CA ALA A 238 -12.64 -19.58 14.47
C ALA A 238 -12.92 -19.80 12.98
N TYR A 239 -13.28 -18.76 12.25
CA TYR A 239 -13.41 -18.84 10.80
C TYR A 239 -12.05 -19.06 10.13
N PHE A 240 -10.98 -18.41 10.60
CA PHE A 240 -9.62 -18.75 10.15
C PHE A 240 -9.26 -20.22 10.45
N ALA A 241 -9.70 -20.75 11.59
CA ALA A 241 -9.52 -22.17 11.93
C ALA A 241 -10.35 -23.11 11.03
N ALA A 242 -11.46 -22.65 10.44
CA ALA A 242 -12.37 -23.45 9.61
C ALA A 242 -11.88 -23.71 8.18
N VAL A 243 -11.12 -22.77 7.61
CA VAL A 243 -10.65 -22.83 6.21
C VAL A 243 -9.38 -23.67 6.06
N ASP A 244 -8.99 -24.06 4.86
CA ASP A 244 -7.76 -24.82 4.60
C ASP A 244 -6.69 -23.94 3.93
N ARG A 245 -7.09 -22.89 3.21
CA ARG A 245 -6.21 -21.85 2.64
C ARG A 245 -6.87 -20.48 2.74
N LEU A 246 -6.08 -19.43 2.77
CA LEU A 246 -6.57 -18.05 2.81
C LEU A 246 -6.13 -17.26 1.60
N VAL A 247 -6.93 -16.27 1.24
CA VAL A 247 -6.64 -15.31 0.19
C VAL A 247 -6.75 -13.89 0.74
N ASN A 248 -5.69 -13.11 0.56
CA ASN A 248 -5.60 -11.70 0.91
C ASN A 248 -4.97 -10.95 -0.27
N LEU A 249 -5.70 -10.91 -1.39
CA LEU A 249 -5.31 -10.12 -2.55
C LEU A 249 -5.73 -8.66 -2.34
N ARG A 250 -4.93 -7.76 -2.90
CA ARG A 250 -5.24 -6.34 -2.86
C ARG A 250 -4.77 -5.62 -4.11
N TYR A 251 -5.69 -4.91 -4.76
CA TYR A 251 -5.35 -3.90 -5.76
C TYR A 251 -6.50 -2.93 -6.01
N PRO A 252 -6.25 -1.61 -6.04
CA PRO A 252 -4.98 -0.94 -5.68
C PRO A 252 -4.69 -1.02 -4.18
N SER A 253 -3.45 -0.70 -3.80
CA SER A 253 -2.99 -0.70 -2.40
C SER A 253 -3.03 0.71 -1.84
N ALA A 254 -3.48 0.85 -0.60
CA ALA A 254 -3.39 2.08 0.15
C ALA A 254 -2.11 2.14 1.00
N GLY A 255 -1.18 1.19 0.85
CA GLY A 255 -0.03 1.02 1.74
C GLY A 255 -0.43 0.54 3.14
N GLU A 256 -1.61 -0.04 3.28
CA GLU A 256 -2.18 -0.50 4.54
C GLU A 256 -1.49 -1.75 5.12
N THR A 257 -1.54 -1.95 6.42
CA THR A 257 -1.20 -3.27 6.98
C THR A 257 -2.45 -4.06 7.32
N SER A 258 -2.63 -5.20 6.65
CA SER A 258 -3.82 -6.02 6.81
C SER A 258 -3.84 -6.73 8.17
N GLY A 259 -4.66 -6.23 9.10
CA GLY A 259 -4.91 -6.91 10.37
C GLY A 259 -5.49 -8.32 10.20
N THR A 260 -6.29 -8.56 9.15
CA THR A 260 -6.81 -9.91 8.84
C THR A 260 -5.70 -10.86 8.39
N LEU A 261 -4.71 -10.40 7.62
CA LEU A 261 -3.55 -11.20 7.22
C LEU A 261 -2.67 -11.58 8.43
N ILE A 262 -2.40 -10.62 9.32
CA ILE A 262 -1.63 -10.88 10.54
C ILE A 262 -2.34 -11.90 11.43
N ARG A 263 -3.65 -11.72 11.66
CA ARG A 263 -4.45 -12.69 12.43
C ARG A 263 -4.50 -14.08 11.77
N ALA A 264 -4.47 -14.14 10.44
CA ALA A 264 -4.46 -15.41 9.70
C ALA A 264 -3.20 -16.27 9.98
N PHE A 265 -2.05 -15.65 10.28
CA PHE A 265 -0.82 -16.39 10.58
C PHE A 265 -0.93 -17.24 11.85
N GLU A 266 -1.82 -16.89 12.78
CA GLU A 266 -2.10 -17.74 13.95
C GLU A 266 -2.73 -19.08 13.57
N ALA A 267 -3.47 -19.13 12.45
CA ALA A 267 -4.07 -20.35 11.96
C ALA A 267 -3.03 -21.32 11.38
N GLY A 268 -1.81 -20.86 11.05
CA GLY A 268 -0.74 -21.70 10.53
C GLY A 268 -1.06 -22.31 9.17
N LYS A 269 -1.71 -21.54 8.28
CA LYS A 269 -2.25 -22.05 7.00
C LYS A 269 -1.67 -21.29 5.81
N PRO A 270 -1.58 -21.92 4.63
CA PRO A 270 -1.14 -21.22 3.43
C PRO A 270 -2.02 -20.00 3.14
N VAL A 271 -1.38 -18.86 2.90
CA VAL A 271 -2.04 -17.60 2.54
C VAL A 271 -1.51 -17.11 1.22
N ALA A 272 -2.40 -16.85 0.26
CA ALA A 272 -2.08 -16.15 -0.97
C ALA A 272 -2.20 -14.63 -0.77
N VAL A 273 -1.17 -13.89 -1.17
CA VAL A 273 -1.16 -12.42 -1.15
C VAL A 273 -0.80 -11.89 -2.54
N SER A 274 -1.16 -10.65 -2.85
CA SER A 274 -0.67 -10.01 -4.07
C SER A 274 0.84 -9.81 -3.99
N ASP A 275 1.57 -10.10 -5.07
CA ASP A 275 2.99 -9.74 -5.21
C ASP A 275 3.14 -8.25 -5.53
N TYR A 276 2.71 -7.42 -4.57
CA TYR A 276 2.46 -6.00 -4.79
C TYR A 276 2.65 -5.17 -3.52
N ALA A 277 3.34 -4.03 -3.64
CA ALA A 277 3.45 -3.04 -2.58
C ALA A 277 3.90 -3.67 -1.24
N GLN A 278 3.26 -3.32 -0.14
CA GLN A 278 3.55 -3.84 1.19
C GLN A 278 3.30 -5.35 1.34
N PHE A 279 2.48 -5.96 0.49
CA PHE A 279 2.25 -7.41 0.53
C PHE A 279 3.45 -8.20 0.01
N ALA A 280 4.31 -7.59 -0.82
CA ALA A 280 5.56 -8.19 -1.28
C ALA A 280 6.63 -8.28 -0.17
N GLU A 281 6.50 -7.50 0.91
CA GLU A 281 7.43 -7.51 2.05
C GLU A 281 7.37 -8.80 2.88
N PHE A 282 6.27 -9.55 2.80
CA PHE A 282 6.13 -10.80 3.56
C PHE A 282 7.13 -11.87 3.07
N PRO A 283 7.74 -12.66 3.97
CA PRO A 283 8.62 -13.77 3.60
C PRO A 283 7.91 -14.85 2.77
N ASP A 284 8.61 -15.44 1.81
CA ASP A 284 8.06 -16.47 0.90
C ASP A 284 7.71 -17.80 1.60
N ASP A 285 8.28 -18.04 2.79
CA ASP A 285 7.93 -19.18 3.64
C ASP A 285 6.69 -18.93 4.52
N CYS A 286 6.23 -17.68 4.60
CA CYS A 286 5.01 -17.29 5.30
C CYS A 286 3.79 -17.20 4.37
N VAL A 287 4.01 -16.79 3.11
CA VAL A 287 2.93 -16.52 2.13
C VAL A 287 3.28 -17.00 0.72
N ALA A 288 2.26 -17.31 -0.06
CA ALA A 288 2.38 -17.48 -1.50
C ALA A 288 2.06 -16.15 -2.21
N LYS A 289 3.03 -15.59 -2.94
CA LYS A 289 2.86 -14.35 -3.70
C LYS A 289 2.25 -14.64 -5.07
N ILE A 290 1.13 -14.00 -5.35
CA ILE A 290 0.40 -14.12 -6.61
C ILE A 290 0.77 -12.92 -7.49
N PRO A 291 1.40 -13.14 -8.67
CA PRO A 291 1.82 -12.07 -9.55
C PRO A 291 0.60 -11.42 -10.22
N PHE A 292 0.71 -10.12 -10.53
CA PHE A 292 -0.29 -9.46 -11.37
C PHE A 292 -0.19 -9.84 -12.84
N GLY A 293 -1.32 -9.70 -13.52
CA GLY A 293 -1.41 -9.77 -14.97
C GLY A 293 -1.95 -11.11 -15.45
N ASN A 294 -1.53 -11.52 -16.63
CA ASN A 294 -2.21 -12.57 -17.40
C ASN A 294 -2.24 -13.96 -16.72
N ARG A 295 -1.32 -14.21 -15.79
CA ARG A 295 -1.21 -15.50 -15.07
C ARG A 295 -1.80 -15.47 -13.67
N GLU A 296 -2.40 -14.37 -13.25
CA GLU A 296 -2.85 -14.21 -11.88
C GLU A 296 -3.94 -15.22 -11.49
N VAL A 297 -4.98 -15.35 -12.33
CA VAL A 297 -6.08 -16.31 -12.13
C VAL A 297 -5.56 -17.75 -12.15
N GLU A 298 -4.72 -18.10 -13.12
CA GLU A 298 -4.07 -19.42 -13.24
C GLU A 298 -3.26 -19.75 -11.97
N THR A 299 -2.41 -18.83 -11.53
CA THR A 299 -1.54 -19.02 -10.36
C THR A 299 -2.36 -19.16 -9.08
N LEU A 300 -3.44 -18.40 -8.94
CA LEU A 300 -4.33 -18.48 -7.80
C LEU A 300 -5.15 -19.78 -7.80
N ALA A 301 -5.62 -20.24 -8.97
CA ALA A 301 -6.32 -21.51 -9.11
C ALA A 301 -5.40 -22.68 -8.72
N ASP A 302 -4.15 -22.67 -9.19
CA ASP A 302 -3.12 -23.63 -8.79
C ASP A 302 -2.86 -23.57 -7.28
N PHE A 303 -2.80 -22.37 -6.70
CA PHE A 303 -2.69 -22.18 -5.25
C PHE A 303 -3.88 -22.78 -4.48
N PHE A 304 -5.07 -22.99 -5.06
CA PHE A 304 -6.17 -23.66 -4.36
C PHE A 304 -5.99 -25.18 -4.27
N VAL A 305 -5.30 -25.78 -5.25
CA VAL A 305 -5.35 -27.24 -5.46
C VAL A 305 -4.01 -27.94 -5.27
N ARG A 306 -2.88 -27.30 -5.58
CA ARG A 306 -1.54 -27.91 -5.49
C ARG A 306 -1.15 -28.25 -4.05
N ASP A 307 -0.25 -29.20 -3.86
CA ASP A 307 0.35 -29.42 -2.54
C ASP A 307 1.25 -28.24 -2.16
N LEU A 308 1.19 -27.84 -0.89
CA LEU A 308 1.91 -26.68 -0.35
C LEU A 308 2.69 -27.12 0.88
N ALA A 309 3.85 -26.51 1.10
CA ALA A 309 4.58 -26.65 2.34
C ALA A 309 3.75 -26.11 3.51
N ASP A 310 3.97 -26.65 4.71
CA ASP A 310 3.35 -26.16 5.94
C ASP A 310 4.05 -24.85 6.37
N PRO A 311 3.35 -23.69 6.35
CA PRO A 311 3.95 -22.42 6.74
C PRO A 311 3.89 -22.15 8.25
N SER A 312 3.29 -23.05 9.05
CA SER A 312 2.93 -22.79 10.45
C SER A 312 4.10 -22.35 11.32
N ALA A 313 5.28 -22.98 11.15
CA ALA A 313 6.48 -22.63 11.90
C ALA A 313 7.01 -21.24 11.53
N ALA A 314 7.06 -20.91 10.23
CA ALA A 314 7.52 -19.62 9.73
C ALA A 314 6.58 -18.49 10.16
N GLN A 315 5.27 -18.70 9.99
CA GLN A 315 4.23 -17.74 10.41
C GLN A 315 4.27 -17.48 11.92
N ALA A 316 4.44 -18.52 12.75
CA ALA A 316 4.57 -18.37 14.19
C ALA A 316 5.84 -17.62 14.60
N ALA A 317 6.97 -17.83 13.91
CA ALA A 317 8.19 -17.05 14.13
C ALA A 317 7.99 -15.59 13.74
N TRP A 318 7.41 -15.35 12.57
CA TRP A 318 7.13 -14.00 12.09
C TRP A 318 6.26 -13.20 13.07
N LEU A 319 5.18 -13.80 13.62
CA LEU A 319 4.32 -13.14 14.61
C LEU A 319 5.07 -12.72 15.88
N ARG A 320 5.95 -13.58 16.42
CA ARG A 320 6.75 -13.26 17.62
C ARG A 320 7.71 -12.11 17.36
N GLU A 321 8.27 -12.05 16.16
CA GLU A 321 9.31 -11.08 15.79
C GLU A 321 8.74 -9.76 15.27
N ASN A 322 7.49 -9.76 14.76
CA ASN A 322 6.95 -8.64 13.98
C ASN A 322 5.50 -8.25 14.32
N ALA A 323 4.84 -8.81 15.35
CA ALA A 323 3.44 -8.45 15.62
C ALA A 323 3.08 -8.35 17.12
N SER A 324 4.04 -8.52 18.03
CA SER A 324 3.76 -8.49 19.46
C SER A 324 3.33 -7.09 19.93
N MET A 325 2.43 -7.05 20.91
CA MET A 325 1.95 -5.81 21.51
C MET A 325 3.09 -5.01 22.17
N GLU A 326 4.10 -5.69 22.71
CA GLU A 326 5.30 -5.08 23.30
C GLU A 326 6.19 -4.40 22.25
N LEU A 327 6.30 -4.99 21.05
CA LEU A 327 7.02 -4.38 19.93
C LEU A 327 6.30 -3.12 19.46
N THR A 328 4.96 -3.18 19.33
CA THR A 328 4.15 -2.01 18.97
C THR A 328 4.28 -0.91 20.03
N ALA A 329 4.14 -1.24 21.32
CA ALA A 329 4.27 -0.27 22.40
C ALA A 329 5.65 0.41 22.42
N ARG A 330 6.72 -0.36 22.23
CA ARG A 330 8.09 0.18 22.13
C ARG A 330 8.26 1.14 20.96
N GLY A 331 7.70 0.81 19.79
CA GLY A 331 7.72 1.69 18.63
C GLY A 331 6.96 3.01 18.86
N TYR A 332 5.84 2.95 19.58
CA TYR A 332 5.05 4.14 19.94
C TYR A 332 5.84 5.04 20.90
N LEU A 333 6.50 4.45 21.91
CA LEU A 333 7.36 5.19 22.83
C LEU A 333 8.52 5.88 22.09
N ALA A 334 9.16 5.19 21.15
CA ALA A 334 10.23 5.79 20.34
C ALA A 334 9.73 6.98 19.49
N ALA A 335 8.54 6.86 18.89
CA ALA A 335 7.94 7.96 18.12
C ALA A 335 7.54 9.15 19.00
N LEU A 336 7.08 8.91 20.23
CA LEU A 336 6.78 9.95 21.21
C LEU A 336 8.05 10.67 21.68
N ASP A 337 9.12 9.92 21.93
CA ASP A 337 10.41 10.47 22.33
C ASP A 337 10.99 11.39 21.25
N ASP A 338 10.98 10.97 19.99
CA ASP A 338 11.46 11.82 18.88
C ASP A 338 10.53 13.00 18.64
N ALA A 339 9.21 12.80 18.72
CA ALA A 339 8.26 13.91 18.64
C ALA A 339 8.51 14.97 19.71
N SER A 340 8.99 14.58 20.91
CA SER A 340 9.26 15.50 22.03
C SER A 340 10.47 16.43 21.79
N ARG A 341 11.38 16.07 20.89
CA ARG A 341 12.58 16.85 20.52
C ARG A 341 12.17 17.93 19.49
N GLU A 342 12.83 19.09 19.50
CA GLU A 342 12.38 20.32 18.82
C GLU A 342 11.88 20.15 17.37
N SER A 343 10.91 21.00 17.01
CA SER A 343 10.17 20.94 15.75
C SER A 343 11.06 20.99 14.52
N HIS A 344 10.96 19.99 13.65
CA HIS A 344 11.47 20.11 12.29
C HIS A 344 10.67 21.19 11.53
N PRO A 345 11.33 22.18 10.90
CA PRO A 345 10.63 23.10 10.02
C PRO A 345 9.98 22.30 8.89
N ALA A 346 8.68 22.52 8.66
CA ALA A 346 7.99 21.98 7.51
C ALA A 346 8.64 22.53 6.24
N VAL A 347 9.41 21.70 5.55
CA VAL A 347 9.94 22.05 4.23
C VAL A 347 8.99 21.45 3.21
N THR A 348 8.03 22.25 2.75
CA THR A 348 7.22 21.90 1.59
C THR A 348 8.15 21.93 0.37
N ARG A 349 8.71 20.77 0.00
CA ARG A 349 9.36 20.61 -1.30
C ARG A 349 8.30 20.16 -2.30
N THR A 350 8.18 20.88 -3.40
CA THR A 350 7.45 20.43 -4.58
C THR A 350 8.02 19.08 -5.00
N ILE A 351 7.17 18.06 -5.10
CA ILE A 351 7.57 16.74 -5.61
C ILE A 351 7.72 16.90 -7.12
N PRO A 352 8.93 16.77 -7.69
CA PRO A 352 9.04 16.69 -9.14
C PRO A 352 8.38 15.37 -9.59
N LEU A 353 7.54 15.43 -10.63
CA LEU A 353 6.88 14.26 -11.23
C LEU A 353 7.88 13.15 -11.61
N PHE A 354 9.14 13.54 -11.81
CA PHE A 354 10.24 12.67 -12.17
C PHE A 354 11.44 12.86 -11.24
N PRO A 355 12.24 11.80 -11.04
CA PRO A 355 13.43 11.89 -10.21
C PRO A 355 14.45 12.88 -10.78
N LYS A 356 15.16 13.61 -9.91
CA LYS A 356 16.23 14.50 -10.35
C LYS A 356 17.47 13.68 -10.70
N LEU A 357 17.68 13.48 -12.00
CA LEU A 357 18.85 12.80 -12.56
C LEU A 357 19.74 13.78 -13.30
N ASP A 358 21.03 13.73 -13.01
CA ASP A 358 22.06 14.38 -13.82
C ASP A 358 22.70 13.33 -14.74
N ALA A 359 22.87 13.66 -16.01
CA ALA A 359 23.48 12.76 -16.99
C ALA A 359 24.75 13.38 -17.57
N THR A 360 25.83 12.59 -17.63
CA THR A 360 27.10 13.00 -18.23
C THR A 360 27.66 11.90 -19.12
N LEU A 361 28.30 12.28 -20.23
CA LEU A 361 29.00 11.33 -21.09
C LEU A 361 30.35 10.94 -20.49
N HIS A 362 30.61 9.64 -20.42
CA HIS A 362 31.91 9.10 -20.02
C HIS A 362 32.29 7.93 -20.93
N GLY A 363 33.15 8.20 -21.92
CA GLY A 363 33.53 7.21 -22.92
C GLY A 363 32.33 6.74 -23.75
N ASP A 364 32.08 5.43 -23.75
CA ASP A 364 30.98 4.79 -24.48
C ASP A 364 29.72 4.58 -23.60
N ALA A 365 29.61 5.31 -22.49
CA ALA A 365 28.49 5.23 -21.55
C ALA A 365 27.97 6.60 -21.12
N VAL A 366 26.71 6.63 -20.69
CA VAL A 366 26.11 7.73 -19.92
C VAL A 366 26.22 7.37 -18.44
N VAL A 367 26.84 8.25 -17.67
CA VAL A 367 26.82 8.21 -16.21
C VAL A 367 25.61 8.99 -15.73
N LEU A 368 24.65 8.28 -15.13
CA LEU A 368 23.46 8.83 -14.50
C LEU A 368 23.73 8.97 -13.00
N ARG A 369 23.63 10.19 -12.47
CA ARG A 369 23.75 10.48 -11.04
C ARG A 369 22.40 10.87 -10.47
N ASN A 370 22.06 10.29 -9.33
CA ASN A 370 20.89 10.70 -8.56
C ASN A 370 21.19 11.99 -7.80
N GLY A 371 20.70 13.12 -8.33
CA GLY A 371 20.78 14.45 -7.70
C GLY A 371 19.59 14.79 -6.81
N GLY A 372 18.65 13.85 -6.62
CA GLY A 372 17.49 13.98 -5.75
C GLY A 372 17.75 13.56 -4.31
N ASP A 373 16.70 13.66 -3.48
CA ASP A 373 16.78 13.39 -2.04
C ASP A 373 16.35 11.96 -1.65
N PHE A 374 15.87 11.15 -2.60
CA PHE A 374 15.36 9.79 -2.37
C PHE A 374 16.11 8.74 -3.21
N THR A 375 16.09 7.48 -2.77
CA THR A 375 16.72 6.37 -3.50
C THR A 375 15.87 5.99 -4.71
N LEU A 376 16.46 5.99 -5.91
CA LEU A 376 15.83 5.47 -7.12
C LEU A 376 15.94 3.96 -7.14
N ARG A 377 14.81 3.28 -7.04
CA ARG A 377 14.76 1.81 -7.07
C ARG A 377 14.62 1.32 -8.50
N THR A 378 15.42 0.32 -8.87
CA THR A 378 15.33 -0.39 -10.16
C THR A 378 14.05 -1.18 -10.31
N ARG A 379 13.51 -1.60 -9.16
CA ARG A 379 12.22 -2.22 -9.01
C ARG A 379 11.56 -1.59 -7.79
N THR A 380 10.50 -0.83 -8.02
CA THR A 380 9.48 -0.66 -6.99
C THR A 380 8.49 -1.79 -7.22
N TYR A 381 8.41 -2.74 -6.27
CA TYR A 381 7.47 -3.86 -6.39
C TYR A 381 6.06 -3.32 -6.65
N GLY A 382 5.54 -3.60 -7.85
CA GLY A 382 4.17 -3.26 -8.20
C GLY A 382 3.90 -1.97 -8.96
N GLU A 383 4.86 -1.06 -9.05
CA GLU A 383 4.68 0.14 -9.86
C GLU A 383 5.05 -0.19 -11.32
N PRO A 384 4.42 0.45 -12.32
CA PRO A 384 4.98 0.44 -13.66
C PRO A 384 6.42 0.90 -13.56
N GLY A 385 7.36 0.06 -13.98
CA GLY A 385 8.78 0.28 -13.73
C GLY A 385 9.16 1.68 -14.22
N TYR A 386 9.78 2.48 -13.36
CA TYR A 386 10.45 3.68 -13.84
C TYR A 386 11.52 3.24 -14.85
N ARG A 387 11.46 3.82 -16.04
CA ARG A 387 12.38 3.59 -17.13
C ARG A 387 12.95 4.91 -17.62
N LEU A 388 14.04 4.80 -18.35
CA LEU A 388 14.57 5.88 -19.15
C LEU A 388 14.27 5.57 -20.60
N MET A 389 13.79 6.57 -21.34
CA MET A 389 13.78 6.52 -22.79
C MET A 389 15.00 7.27 -23.30
N MET A 390 15.81 6.58 -24.08
CA MET A 390 16.99 7.14 -24.73
C MET A 390 16.69 7.23 -26.23
N LEU A 391 16.64 8.46 -26.75
CA LEU A 391 16.41 8.74 -28.17
C LEU A 391 17.65 9.38 -28.79
N THR A 392 18.12 8.84 -29.91
CA THR A 392 19.23 9.44 -30.68
C THR A 392 18.66 10.14 -31.92
N PHE A 393 19.09 11.38 -32.14
CA PHE A 393 18.63 12.22 -33.24
C PHE A 393 19.75 12.52 -34.25
N ASP A 394 19.42 12.49 -35.54
CA ASP A 394 20.20 13.11 -36.62
C ASP A 394 19.40 14.31 -37.15
N GLY A 395 19.81 15.52 -36.79
CA GLY A 395 18.98 16.72 -36.93
C GLY A 395 17.68 16.57 -36.13
N ASP A 396 16.54 16.65 -36.83
CA ASP A 396 15.21 16.50 -36.23
C ASP A 396 14.64 15.07 -36.31
N THR A 397 15.39 14.12 -36.88
CA THR A 397 14.92 12.74 -37.09
C THR A 397 15.43 11.81 -36.00
N VAL A 398 14.53 11.06 -35.36
CA VAL A 398 14.90 9.98 -34.44
C VAL A 398 15.47 8.81 -35.26
N ILE A 399 16.72 8.43 -34.98
CA ILE A 399 17.44 7.34 -35.65
C ILE A 399 17.64 6.10 -34.78
N ASP A 400 17.38 6.21 -33.48
CA ASP A 400 17.43 5.13 -32.48
C ASP A 400 16.53 5.47 -31.29
N ASP A 401 15.71 4.52 -30.85
CA ASP A 401 14.84 4.63 -29.68
C ASP A 401 14.99 3.42 -28.76
N ARG A 402 15.32 3.64 -27.49
CA ARG A 402 15.62 2.55 -26.57
C ARG A 402 15.10 2.80 -25.16
N TRP A 403 14.36 1.81 -24.66
CA TRP A 403 14.03 1.71 -23.25
C TRP A 403 15.25 1.21 -22.47
N VAL A 404 15.55 1.88 -21.37
CA VAL A 404 16.69 1.62 -20.51
C VAL A 404 16.20 1.40 -19.09
N GLU A 405 16.64 0.28 -18.51
CA GLU A 405 16.49 0.03 -17.08
C GLU A 405 17.69 0.60 -16.32
N LEU A 406 17.46 1.09 -15.10
CA LEU A 406 18.56 1.37 -14.19
C LEU A 406 19.26 0.04 -13.83
N PRO A 407 20.60 -0.04 -13.85
CA PRO A 407 21.31 -1.29 -13.62
C PRO A 407 21.32 -1.72 -12.14
N ARG A 408 21.12 -0.78 -11.21
CA ARG A 408 21.03 -0.98 -9.77
C ARG A 408 20.29 0.18 -9.11
N ASP A 409 19.84 -0.02 -7.88
CA ASP A 409 19.26 1.07 -7.08
C ASP A 409 20.30 2.19 -6.89
N LEU A 410 19.86 3.45 -7.01
CA LEU A 410 20.69 4.64 -6.87
C LEU A 410 20.26 5.46 -5.66
N ARG A 411 21.03 5.41 -4.57
CA ARG A 411 20.82 6.30 -3.42
C ARG A 411 21.11 7.76 -3.80
N PRO A 412 20.64 8.75 -3.03
CA PRO A 412 21.05 10.15 -3.21
C PRO A 412 22.57 10.27 -3.33
N GLY A 413 23.05 10.86 -4.42
CA GLY A 413 24.48 11.00 -4.72
C GLY A 413 25.13 9.82 -5.45
N ASP A 414 24.51 8.64 -5.50
CA ASP A 414 25.02 7.50 -6.27
C ASP A 414 24.99 7.76 -7.78
N ALA A 415 25.84 7.06 -8.51
CA ALA A 415 25.84 7.04 -9.97
C ALA A 415 25.86 5.62 -10.55
N ALA A 416 25.28 5.45 -11.74
CA ALA A 416 25.36 4.23 -12.55
C ALA A 416 25.70 4.55 -14.00
N GLU A 417 26.37 3.61 -14.65
CA GLU A 417 26.69 3.67 -16.08
C GLU A 417 25.66 2.90 -16.90
N VAL A 418 25.22 3.52 -17.99
CA VAL A 418 24.36 2.93 -19.01
C VAL A 418 25.10 3.02 -20.34
N ALA A 419 25.21 1.90 -21.06
CA ALA A 419 25.89 1.86 -22.35
C ALA A 419 25.18 2.72 -23.42
N LEU A 420 25.96 3.45 -24.23
CA LEU A 420 25.45 4.26 -25.34
C LEU A 420 25.01 3.38 -26.53
N PRO A 421 24.07 3.86 -27.36
CA PRO A 421 23.77 3.25 -28.64
C PRO A 421 24.96 3.42 -29.62
N CYS A 422 25.18 2.43 -30.48
CA CYS A 422 26.19 2.47 -31.56
C CYS A 422 25.76 3.35 -32.75
N LYS A 423 25.21 4.54 -32.48
CA LYS A 423 24.71 5.50 -33.48
C LYS A 423 25.21 6.89 -33.13
N ARG A 424 25.59 7.67 -34.15
CA ARG A 424 26.03 9.07 -33.97
C ARG A 424 24.84 10.00 -34.08
N GLY A 425 24.77 10.96 -33.16
CA GLY A 425 23.74 11.98 -33.15
C GLY A 425 23.61 12.68 -31.79
N THR A 426 22.61 13.54 -31.70
CA THR A 426 22.22 14.19 -30.44
C THR A 426 21.39 13.21 -29.63
N LEU A 427 21.90 12.82 -28.46
CA LEU A 427 21.22 11.93 -27.53
C LEU A 427 20.34 12.75 -26.59
N ARG A 428 19.07 12.38 -26.50
CA ARG A 428 18.13 12.96 -25.55
C ARG A 428 17.61 11.89 -24.61
N LEU A 429 17.63 12.21 -23.31
CA LEU A 429 17.18 11.32 -22.25
C LEU A 429 15.87 11.83 -21.67
N TYR A 430 14.89 10.93 -21.57
CA TYR A 430 13.56 11.23 -21.06
C TYR A 430 13.20 10.29 -19.93
N HIS A 431 12.43 10.80 -18.98
CA HIS A 431 11.77 9.96 -18.00
C HIS A 431 10.59 9.24 -18.66
N ALA A 432 10.47 7.94 -18.40
CA ALA A 432 9.38 7.14 -18.93
C ALA A 432 8.85 6.18 -17.86
N ILE A 433 7.57 5.85 -17.97
CA ILE A 433 6.88 4.92 -17.07
C ILE A 433 6.19 3.89 -17.96
N GLU A 434 6.46 2.61 -17.70
CA GLU A 434 5.87 1.52 -18.48
C GLU A 434 4.34 1.59 -18.50
N GLY A 435 3.72 1.55 -19.68
CA GLY A 435 2.26 1.62 -19.83
C GLY A 435 1.64 3.02 -19.71
N VAL A 436 2.44 4.08 -19.47
CA VAL A 436 1.95 5.47 -19.48
C VAL A 436 2.43 6.17 -20.77
N PRO A 437 1.53 6.67 -21.63
CA PRO A 437 1.91 7.41 -22.83
C PRO A 437 2.77 8.64 -22.49
N MET A 438 3.90 8.80 -23.17
CA MET A 438 4.75 9.99 -23.02
C MET A 438 4.06 11.19 -23.69
N ILE A 439 3.53 12.13 -22.89
CA ILE A 439 2.97 13.39 -23.39
C ILE A 439 4.10 14.42 -23.46
N ALA A 440 4.52 14.74 -24.68
CA ALA A 440 5.49 15.79 -25.06
C ALA A 440 6.55 16.15 -24.00
N PRO A 441 7.44 15.21 -23.63
CA PRO A 441 8.41 15.49 -22.57
C PRO A 441 9.53 16.39 -23.11
N GLU A 442 9.94 17.39 -22.31
CA GLU A 442 11.26 17.99 -22.46
C GLU A 442 12.31 16.96 -21.99
N PRO A 443 13.43 16.79 -22.70
CA PRO A 443 14.49 15.91 -22.23
C PRO A 443 15.09 16.47 -20.94
N PHE A 444 15.34 15.61 -19.95
CA PHE A 444 16.03 16.06 -18.73
C PHE A 444 17.55 16.22 -18.98
N ALA A 445 18.06 15.62 -20.06
CA ALA A 445 19.42 15.81 -20.52
C ALA A 445 19.52 15.65 -22.05
N GLU A 446 20.37 16.49 -22.65
CA GLU A 446 20.78 16.43 -24.06
C GLU A 446 22.31 16.33 -24.13
N LEU A 447 22.82 15.36 -24.88
CA LEU A 447 24.23 14.98 -24.89
C LEU A 447 24.68 14.70 -26.34
N GLU A 448 25.80 15.27 -26.76
CA GLU A 448 26.37 15.04 -28.10
C GLU A 448 27.21 13.76 -28.12
N THR A 449 26.76 12.73 -28.83
CA THR A 449 27.50 11.47 -28.89
C THR A 449 28.69 11.56 -29.85
N GLY A 450 29.90 11.38 -29.30
CA GLY A 450 31.13 11.30 -30.08
C GLY A 450 31.25 10.00 -30.89
N LYS A 451 32.42 9.73 -31.49
CA LYS A 451 32.71 8.41 -32.08
C LYS A 451 32.75 7.36 -30.96
N ALA A 452 31.62 6.75 -30.62
CA ALA A 452 31.61 5.58 -29.76
C ALA A 452 32.47 4.48 -30.40
N LYS A 453 33.35 3.83 -29.62
CA LYS A 453 34.09 2.66 -30.09
C LYS A 453 33.17 1.44 -30.03
N CYS A 454 32.37 1.29 -31.08
CA CYS A 454 31.93 -0.03 -31.52
C CYS A 454 33.06 -0.63 -32.37
#